data_AF-A0A3B0RPI4-F1
#
_entry.id   AF-A0A3B0RPI4-F1
#
_cell.length_a   1.000
_cell.length_b   1.000
_cell.length_c   1.000
_cell.angle_alpha   90.00
_cell.angle_beta   90.00
_cell.angle_gamma   90.00
#
_symmetry.space_group_name_H-M   'P 1'
#
loop_
_entity.id
_entity.type
_entity.pdbx_description
1 polymer ?
#
loop_
_entity_poly.entity_id
_entity_poly.type
_entity_poly.pdbx_seq_one_letter_code
_entity_poly.pdbx_strand_id
1 'polypeptide(L)' 'PLLVVRQLDEHGAEAGGYVIAADSVGAGVGEVVLYASGSSARQTLSTKDKPCDAVIMAIVDQWDVDGETVFVK' A
#
# COMPACT_ATOMS: atom_id res chain seq x y z
N PRO A 1 -11.57 -5.37 1.59
CA PRO A 1 -11.61 -5.30 3.09
C PRO A 1 -10.94 -4.00 3.55
N LEU A 2 -10.98 -3.64 4.83
CA LEU A 2 -10.16 -2.54 5.36
C LEU A 2 -8.96 -3.11 6.10
N LEU A 3 -7.75 -2.64 5.78
CA LEU A 3 -6.51 -3.09 6.40
C LEU A 3 -5.77 -1.91 7.03
N VAL A 4 -5.09 -2.19 8.15
CA VAL A 4 -4.12 -1.26 8.74
C VAL A 4 -2.81 -1.41 7.96
N VAL A 5 -2.38 -0.33 7.30
CA VAL A 5 -1.14 -0.29 6.52
C VAL A 5 -0.17 0.63 7.24
N ARG A 6 0.97 0.08 7.69
CA ARG A 6 2.05 0.86 8.29
C ARG A 6 2.98 1.38 7.19
N GLN A 7 3.43 2.61 7.32
CA GLN A 7 4.41 3.18 6.40
C GLN A 7 5.78 2.58 6.67
N LEU A 8 6.47 2.20 5.60
CA LEU A 8 7.87 1.82 5.62
C LEU A 8 8.70 2.98 5.07
N ASP A 9 9.92 3.13 5.55
CA ASP A 9 10.93 3.94 4.88
C ASP A 9 11.48 3.22 3.63
N GLU A 10 12.36 3.89 2.90
CA GLU A 10 12.99 3.35 1.68
C GLU A 10 13.83 2.08 1.94
N HIS A 11 14.23 1.83 3.18
CA HIS A 11 14.98 0.65 3.61
C HIS A 11 14.10 -0.46 4.21
N GLY A 12 12.77 -0.30 4.19
CA GLY A 12 11.81 -1.28 4.69
C GLY A 12 11.61 -1.28 6.21
N ALA A 13 12.14 -0.30 6.94
CA ALA A 13 11.90 -0.16 8.37
C ALA A 13 10.59 0.63 8.64
N GLU A 14 9.93 0.36 9.77
CA GLU A 14 8.69 1.06 10.12
C GLU A 14 8.95 2.56 10.36
N ALA A 15 8.27 3.42 9.60
CA ALA A 15 8.42 4.88 9.68
C ALA A 15 7.44 5.54 10.68
N GLY A 16 6.73 4.75 11.50
CA GLY A 16 5.86 5.22 12.58
C GLY A 16 4.48 5.75 12.17
N GLY A 17 4.20 5.91 10.88
CA GLY A 17 2.88 6.27 10.35
C GLY A 17 2.01 5.07 9.98
N TYR A 18 0.69 5.25 9.97
CA TYR A 18 -0.24 4.26 9.42
C TYR A 18 -1.44 4.91 8.73
N VAL A 19 -2.09 4.14 7.86
CA VAL A 19 -3.37 4.48 7.24
C VAL A 19 -4.32 3.28 7.31
N ILE A 20 -5.63 3.54 7.30
CA ILE A 20 -6.63 2.52 7.05
C ILE A 20 -6.96 2.56 5.56
N ALA A 21 -6.58 1.53 4.81
CA ALA A 21 -6.76 1.47 3.37
C ALA A 21 -7.80 0.42 2.97
N ALA A 22 -8.59 0.74 1.95
CA ALA A 22 -9.41 -0.24 1.26
C ALA A 22 -8.52 -1.19 0.46
N ASP A 23 -8.61 -2.48 0.74
CA ASP A 23 -7.94 -3.50 -0.05
C ASP A 23 -8.73 -3.81 -1.33
N SER A 24 -8.11 -3.52 -2.47
CA SER A 24 -8.65 -3.79 -3.81
C SER A 24 -7.97 -4.96 -4.53
N VAL A 25 -6.90 -5.51 -3.95
CA VAL A 25 -6.01 -6.50 -4.61
C VAL A 25 -5.95 -7.84 -3.89
N GLY A 26 -6.48 -7.93 -2.66
CA GLY A 26 -6.47 -9.16 -1.87
C GLY A 26 -5.20 -9.31 -1.05
N ALA A 27 -4.68 -8.21 -0.49
CA ALA A 27 -3.46 -8.23 0.31
C ALA A 27 -3.62 -9.03 1.62
N GLY A 28 -2.61 -9.83 1.94
CA GLY A 28 -2.47 -10.56 3.19
C GLY A 28 -1.81 -9.74 4.29
N VAL A 29 -1.99 -10.17 5.54
CA VAL A 29 -1.26 -9.59 6.68
C VAL A 29 0.23 -9.90 6.54
N GLY A 30 1.06 -8.85 6.64
CA GLY A 30 2.51 -8.96 6.52
C GLY A 30 3.06 -8.77 5.10
N GLU A 31 2.19 -8.65 4.09
CA GLU A 31 2.65 -8.29 2.74
C GLU A 31 3.05 -6.82 2.68
N VAL A 32 4.11 -6.51 1.93
CA VAL A 32 4.45 -5.14 1.57
C VAL A 32 3.60 -4.71 0.38
N VAL A 33 3.04 -3.51 0.46
CA VAL A 33 2.05 -3.03 -0.50
C VAL A 33 2.31 -1.59 -0.90
N LEU A 34 1.81 -1.22 -2.08
CA LEU A 34 1.64 0.18 -2.46
C LEU A 34 0.19 0.61 -2.24
N TYR A 35 0.01 1.79 -1.66
CA TYR A 35 -1.30 2.41 -1.52
C TYR A 35 -1.34 3.78 -2.18
N ALA A 36 -2.49 4.10 -2.79
CA ALA A 36 -2.81 5.45 -3.25
C ALA A 36 -3.64 6.17 -2.18
N SER A 37 -3.42 7.48 -2.03
CA SER A 37 -4.20 8.34 -1.12
C SER A 37 -4.84 9.52 -1.82
N GLY A 38 -5.91 10.06 -1.24
CA GLY A 38 -6.65 11.20 -1.78
C GLY A 38 -7.62 10.81 -2.89
N SER A 39 -7.77 11.66 -3.92
CA SER A 39 -8.74 11.43 -5.00
C SER A 39 -8.42 10.19 -5.85
N SER A 40 -7.14 9.84 -5.99
CA SER A 40 -6.69 8.65 -6.71
C SER A 40 -7.14 7.35 -6.04
N ALA A 41 -7.41 7.35 -4.73
CA ALA A 41 -7.88 6.17 -4.02
C ALA A 41 -9.24 5.65 -4.52
N ARG A 42 -10.01 6.50 -5.24
CA ARG A 42 -11.30 6.13 -5.86
C ARG A 42 -11.18 5.59 -7.29
N GLN A 43 -9.98 5.53 -7.85
CA GLN A 43 -9.74 5.10 -9.24
C GLN A 43 -9.61 3.57 -9.36
N THR A 44 -10.47 2.83 -8.68
CA THR A 44 -10.58 1.37 -8.81
C THR A 44 -12.04 0.96 -8.95
N LEU A 45 -12.31 -0.22 -9.53
CA LEU A 45 -13.68 -0.76 -9.58
C LEU A 45 -14.27 -0.92 -8.18
N SER A 46 -13.45 -1.31 -7.19
CA SER A 46 -13.88 -1.53 -5.82
C SER A 46 -14.17 -0.25 -5.03
N THR A 47 -13.53 0.88 -5.36
CA THR A 47 -13.62 2.14 -4.59
C THR A 47 -14.29 3.29 -5.34
N LYS A 48 -14.68 3.10 -6.60
CA LYS A 48 -15.45 4.06 -7.38
C LYS A 48 -16.73 4.48 -6.63
N ASP A 49 -16.98 5.79 -6.65
CA ASP A 49 -18.12 6.47 -6.01
C ASP A 49 -18.26 6.22 -4.49
N LYS A 50 -17.20 5.77 -3.83
CA LYS A 50 -17.14 5.61 -2.37
C LYS A 50 -16.33 6.73 -1.73
N PRO A 51 -16.67 7.16 -0.50
CA PRO A 51 -15.86 8.10 0.26
C PRO A 51 -14.60 7.40 0.79
N CYS A 52 -13.67 7.13 -0.11
CA CYS A 52 -12.41 6.45 0.15
C CYS A 52 -11.26 7.40 -0.18
N ASP A 53 -10.31 7.52 0.73
CA ASP A 53 -9.12 8.35 0.67
C ASP A 53 -7.82 7.56 0.79
N ALA A 54 -7.87 6.24 0.94
CA ALA A 54 -6.73 5.33 0.86
C ALA A 54 -7.12 3.96 0.30
N VAL A 55 -6.39 3.46 -0.69
CA VAL A 55 -6.62 2.14 -1.32
C VAL A 55 -5.29 1.41 -1.53
N ILE A 56 -5.24 0.13 -1.20
CA ILE A 56 -4.12 -0.74 -1.60
C ILE A 56 -4.30 -1.07 -3.07
N MET A 57 -3.30 -0.74 -3.89
CA MET A 57 -3.35 -0.89 -5.35
C MET A 57 -2.39 -1.95 -5.90
N ALA A 58 -1.42 -2.41 -5.10
CA ALA A 58 -0.47 -3.44 -5.50
C ALA A 58 0.16 -4.14 -4.28
N ILE A 59 0.56 -5.39 -4.46
CA ILE A 59 1.47 -6.13 -3.57
C ILE A 59 2.86 -6.04 -4.20
N VAL A 60 3.86 -5.73 -3.38
CA VAL A 60 5.22 -5.51 -3.87
C VAL A 60 5.99 -6.82 -3.87
N ASP A 61 6.60 -7.15 -5.00
CA ASP A 61 7.51 -8.29 -5.13
C ASP A 61 8.96 -7.91 -4.83
N GLN A 62 9.40 -6.74 -5.30
CA GLN A 62 10.76 -6.22 -5.11
C GLN A 62 10.77 -4.68 -5.19
N TRP A 63 11.67 -4.03 -4.46
CA TRP A 63 12.11 -2.66 -4.77
C TRP A 63 13.61 -2.47 -4.56
N ASP A 64 14.15 -1.52 -5.31
CA ASP A 64 15.57 -1.16 -5.28
C ASP A 64 15.73 0.31 -4.85
N VAL A 65 16.81 0.60 -4.13
CA VAL A 65 17.24 1.95 -3.75
C VAL A 65 18.68 2.11 -4.19
N ASP A 66 18.98 3.18 -4.93
CA ASP A 66 20.33 3.46 -5.46
C ASP A 66 21.00 2.30 -6.23
N GLY A 67 20.19 1.45 -6.87
CA GLY A 67 20.65 0.30 -7.65
C GLY A 67 20.90 -0.97 -6.82
N GLU A 68 20.62 -0.94 -5.52
CA GLU A 68 20.67 -2.10 -4.64
C GLU A 68 19.27 -2.59 -4.28
N THR A 69 19.07 -3.89 -4.31
CA THR A 69 17.80 -4.50 -3.91
C THR A 69 17.65 -4.46 -2.40
N VAL A 70 16.63 -3.75 -1.93
CA VAL A 70 16.33 -3.58 -0.50
C VAL A 70 15.35 -4.62 0.00
N PHE A 71 14.38 -4.99 -0.84
CA PHE A 71 13.34 -5.95 -0.48
C PHE A 71 13.07 -6.89 -1.63
N VAL A 72 12.90 -8.18 -1.31
CA VAL A 72 12.36 -9.21 -2.19
C VAL A 72 11.40 -10.06 -1.35
N LYS A 73 10.21 -10.33 -1.89
CA LYS A 73 9.21 -11.20 -1.28
C LYS A 73 9.65 -12.66 -1.18
#